data_AF-A0A671MLB6-F1
#
_entry.id   AF-A0A671MLB6-F1
#
_cell.length_a   1.000
_cell.length_b   1.000
_cell.length_c   1.000
_cell.angle_alpha   90.00
_cell.angle_beta   90.00
_cell.angle_gamma   90.00
#
_symmetry.space_group_name_H-M   'P 1'
#
loop_
_entity.id
_entity.type
_entity.pdbx_description
1 polymer ?
#
loop_
_entity_poly.entity_id
_entity_poly.type
_entity_poly.pdbx_seq_one_letter_code
_entity_poly.pdbx_strand_id
1 'polypeptide(L)'
;MLKRLAAPASCSSCLLAFLLAFVSPRYTLSIGADKTMVNKEDYYSATVNATVLDHKGNPQQMVTKNDGRYGQNSPKTEAKGIVIAPAAVNGEVDLQGCCPHIRFVVPPKTTHWVAIMQRGKCTFKEKILKAAAFNASAVIIYNNSTKEDTVTMAHEGECHNQCIFIMTNATFSF
;
A
#
# COMPACT_ATOMS: atom_id res chain seq x y z
N MET A 1 5.23 -16.10 69.97
CA MET A 1 5.38 -17.54 70.18
C MET A 1 4.05 -18.23 69.95
N LEU A 2 4.11 -19.43 69.37
CA LEU A 2 3.11 -20.51 69.41
C LEU A 2 1.75 -20.30 68.73
N LYS A 3 1.66 -20.96 67.56
CA LYS A 3 0.54 -21.78 67.08
C LYS A 3 -0.44 -22.22 68.19
N ARG A 4 -1.73 -22.22 67.87
CA ARG A 4 -2.55 -23.43 68.05
C ARG A 4 -3.76 -23.43 67.11
N LEU A 5 -3.81 -24.50 66.33
CA LEU A 5 -4.88 -24.90 65.44
C LEU A 5 -6.06 -25.49 66.22
N ALA A 6 -7.21 -25.38 65.57
CA ALA A 6 -8.30 -26.34 65.43
C ALA A 6 -9.32 -26.55 66.57
N ALA A 7 -10.58 -26.50 66.10
CA ALA A 7 -11.87 -26.74 66.74
C ALA A 7 -12.05 -28.19 67.25
N PRO A 8 -13.19 -28.57 67.87
CA PRO A 8 -14.33 -29.01 67.04
C PRO A 8 -15.76 -28.83 67.64
N ALA A 9 -16.73 -28.94 66.73
CA ALA A 9 -18.04 -29.58 66.84
C ALA A 9 -19.02 -29.20 67.97
N SER A 10 -20.24 -28.79 67.62
CA SER A 10 -21.34 -29.72 67.30
C SER A 10 -22.73 -29.05 67.44
N CYS A 11 -23.70 -29.66 66.76
CA CYS A 11 -25.14 -29.71 67.04
C CYS A 11 -26.11 -28.71 66.39
N SER A 12 -26.74 -29.24 65.32
CA SER A 12 -28.21 -29.41 65.18
C SER A 12 -29.02 -28.17 64.80
N SER A 13 -29.35 -28.05 63.50
CA SER A 13 -30.70 -28.30 62.91
C SER A 13 -31.66 -27.12 63.15
N CYS A 14 -32.19 -26.40 62.14
CA CYS A 14 -33.06 -26.84 61.07
C CYS A 14 -33.31 -25.67 60.10
N LEU A 15 -33.48 -25.99 58.81
CA LEU A 15 -34.40 -25.35 57.85
C LEU A 15 -34.24 -23.84 57.58
N LEU A 16 -33.67 -23.51 56.42
CA LEU A 16 -34.36 -22.72 55.39
C LEU A 16 -33.49 -22.67 54.13
N ALA A 17 -33.90 -23.47 53.13
CA ALA A 17 -33.40 -23.37 51.78
C ALA A 17 -33.98 -22.12 51.11
N PHE A 18 -33.14 -21.12 50.85
CA PHE A 18 -33.42 -20.14 49.80
C PHE A 18 -32.15 -19.93 48.98
N LEU A 19 -32.09 -20.69 47.89
CA LEU A 19 -31.21 -20.44 46.76
C LEU A 19 -31.52 -19.06 46.19
N LEU A 20 -30.60 -18.10 46.29
CA LEU A 20 -30.56 -16.97 45.37
C LEU A 20 -29.15 -16.84 44.81
N ALA A 21 -29.05 -17.31 43.57
CA ALA A 21 -27.86 -17.28 42.75
C ALA A 21 -27.38 -15.84 42.51
N PHE A 22 -26.06 -15.70 42.46
CA PHE A 22 -25.30 -14.55 42.00
C PHE A 22 -25.93 -13.84 40.80
N VAL A 23 -26.30 -12.57 40.95
CA VAL A 23 -26.52 -11.69 39.80
C VAL A 23 -25.86 -10.33 40.08
N SER A 24 -24.55 -10.26 39.90
CA SER A 24 -23.86 -8.99 39.71
C SER A 24 -24.36 -8.37 38.39
N PRO A 25 -24.81 -7.11 38.33
CA PRO A 25 -25.15 -6.47 37.08
C PRO A 25 -23.86 -6.34 36.25
N ARG A 26 -23.74 -7.16 35.21
CA ARG A 26 -22.68 -7.00 34.22
C ARG A 26 -22.97 -5.69 33.49
N TYR A 27 -22.13 -4.67 33.70
CA TYR A 27 -22.14 -3.48 32.86
C TYR A 27 -21.90 -3.90 31.41
N THR A 28 -22.93 -3.90 30.58
CA THR A 28 -22.81 -4.09 29.14
C THR A 28 -22.83 -2.73 28.47
N LEU A 29 -21.64 -2.23 28.11
CA LEU A 29 -21.49 -1.16 27.14
C LEU A 29 -21.79 -1.74 25.75
N SER A 30 -22.91 -1.35 25.16
CA SER A 30 -23.21 -1.65 23.76
C SER A 30 -23.00 -0.38 22.94
N ILE A 31 -21.81 -0.24 22.35
CA ILE A 31 -21.56 0.74 21.28
C ILE A 31 -22.00 0.06 19.99
N GLY A 32 -23.26 0.27 19.61
CA GLY A 32 -23.76 -0.07 18.29
C GLY A 32 -23.30 0.99 17.29
N ALA A 33 -22.16 0.77 16.65
CA ALA A 33 -21.82 1.46 15.42
C ALA A 33 -22.26 0.57 14.26
N ASP A 34 -23.54 0.65 13.87
CA ASP A 34 -23.93 0.16 12.54
C ASP A 34 -23.35 1.13 11.51
N LYS A 35 -22.08 0.87 11.17
CA LYS A 35 -21.49 1.40 9.96
C LYS A 35 -21.74 0.34 8.91
N THR A 36 -22.79 0.51 8.12
CA THR A 36 -22.67 0.25 6.68
C THR A 36 -21.61 1.23 6.15
N MET A 37 -20.35 0.94 6.49
CA MET A 37 -19.18 1.57 5.96
C MET A 37 -19.09 1.03 4.53
N VAL A 38 -19.84 1.62 3.62
CA VAL A 38 -19.32 1.75 2.26
C VAL A 38 -18.06 2.59 2.46
N ASN A 39 -16.93 1.90 2.59
CA ASN A 39 -15.63 2.52 2.66
C ASN A 39 -15.39 3.19 1.31
N LYS A 40 -15.93 4.40 1.14
CA LYS A 40 -15.54 5.28 0.06
C LYS A 40 -14.20 5.83 0.52
N GLU A 41 -13.15 5.04 0.31
CA GLU A 41 -11.79 5.51 0.52
C GLU A 41 -11.65 6.80 -0.28
N ASP A 42 -11.34 7.92 0.36
CA ASP A 42 -11.06 9.17 -0.35
C ASP A 42 -9.68 9.02 -1.01
N TYR A 43 -9.67 8.61 -2.27
CA TYR A 43 -8.46 8.52 -3.09
C TYR A 43 -8.45 9.61 -4.15
N TYR A 44 -7.24 10.01 -4.56
CA TYR A 44 -7.06 10.93 -5.67
C TYR A 44 -6.80 10.14 -6.95
N SER A 45 -7.71 10.24 -7.91
CA SER A 45 -7.53 9.65 -9.23
C SER A 45 -6.44 10.39 -10.01
N ALA A 46 -5.76 9.68 -10.90
CA ALA A 46 -4.74 10.18 -11.80
C ALA A 46 -5.04 9.71 -13.23
N THR A 47 -4.76 10.58 -14.19
CA THR A 47 -4.77 10.20 -15.62
C THR A 47 -3.33 10.04 -16.08
N VAL A 48 -3.01 8.88 -16.66
CA VAL A 48 -1.70 8.57 -17.22
C VAL A 48 -1.80 8.61 -18.74
N ASN A 49 -1.01 9.50 -19.34
CA ASN A 49 -0.86 9.61 -20.79
C ASN A 49 0.54 9.16 -21.18
N ALA A 50 0.65 8.13 -22.02
CA ALA A 50 1.90 7.62 -22.53
C ALA A 50 1.93 7.73 -24.06
N THR A 51 3.04 8.18 -24.61
CA THR A 51 3.27 8.28 -26.05
C THR A 51 4.48 7.44 -26.41
N VAL A 52 4.30 6.49 -27.32
CA VAL A 52 5.38 5.72 -27.94
C VAL A 52 5.89 6.52 -29.13
N LEU A 53 7.22 6.71 -29.19
CA LEU A 53 7.89 7.41 -30.27
C LEU A 53 8.58 6.39 -31.20
N ASP A 54 8.59 6.68 -32.49
CA ASP A 54 9.37 5.92 -33.47
C ASP A 54 10.88 6.23 -33.36
N HIS A 55 11.72 5.56 -34.16
CA HIS A 55 13.18 5.80 -34.18
C HIS A 55 13.59 7.23 -34.60
N LYS A 56 12.67 7.99 -35.21
CA LYS A 56 12.86 9.38 -35.62
C LYS A 56 12.30 10.37 -34.59
N GLY A 57 11.73 9.89 -33.49
CA GLY A 57 11.11 10.70 -32.44
C GLY A 57 9.67 11.14 -32.73
N ASN A 58 9.03 10.61 -33.77
CA ASN A 58 7.63 10.94 -34.09
C ASN A 58 6.67 10.11 -33.24
N PRO A 59 5.54 10.67 -32.80
CA PRO A 59 4.49 9.91 -32.12
C PRO A 59 3.96 8.78 -33.01
N GLN A 60 4.12 7.54 -32.58
CA GLN A 60 3.58 6.36 -33.26
C GLN A 60 2.26 5.91 -32.63
N GLN A 61 2.18 5.94 -31.30
CA GLN A 61 1.01 5.50 -30.55
C GLN A 61 0.84 6.35 -29.29
N MET A 62 -0.41 6.66 -28.95
CA MET A 62 -0.77 7.33 -27.71
C MET A 62 -1.74 6.47 -26.92
N VAL A 63 -1.49 6.34 -25.62
CA VAL A 63 -2.31 5.56 -24.68
C VAL A 63 -2.67 6.45 -23.51
N THR A 64 -3.97 6.58 -23.25
CA THR A 64 -4.51 7.30 -22.10
C THR A 64 -5.21 6.33 -21.17
N LYS A 65 -4.94 6.45 -19.86
CA LYS A 65 -5.54 5.65 -18.80
C LYS A 65 -6.04 6.56 -17.68
N ASN A 66 -7.32 6.41 -17.31
CA ASN A 66 -8.02 7.21 -16.30
C ASN A 66 -8.32 6.41 -15.02
N ASP A 67 -7.68 5.25 -14.86
CA ASP A 67 -7.81 4.35 -13.72
C ASP A 67 -6.71 4.54 -12.67
N GLY A 68 -5.81 5.51 -12.90
CA GLY A 68 -4.68 5.79 -12.05
C GLY A 68 -5.12 6.27 -10.67
N ARG A 69 -4.33 5.95 -9.64
CA ARG A 69 -4.50 6.48 -8.28
C ARG A 69 -3.18 7.01 -7.76
N TYR A 70 -3.17 8.26 -7.31
CA TYR A 70 -2.04 8.80 -6.57
C TYR A 70 -1.89 8.03 -5.25
N GLY A 71 -0.65 7.80 -4.84
CA GLY A 71 -0.41 7.32 -3.49
C GLY A 71 -0.79 8.37 -2.44
N GLN A 72 -1.06 7.90 -1.23
CA GLN A 72 -1.65 8.68 -0.15
C GLN A 72 -0.87 9.97 0.13
N ASN A 73 0.45 9.83 0.31
CA ASN A 73 1.38 10.92 0.65
C ASN A 73 2.12 11.51 -0.57
N SER A 74 1.74 11.11 -1.78
CA SER A 74 2.29 11.67 -3.03
C SER A 74 1.80 13.10 -3.23
N PRO A 75 2.63 14.05 -3.71
CA PRO A 75 2.13 15.29 -4.30
C PRO A 75 1.09 15.00 -5.37
N LYS A 76 0.04 15.81 -5.42
CA LYS A 76 -1.08 15.69 -6.38
C LYS A 76 -0.89 16.68 -7.54
N THR A 77 0.31 16.65 -8.11
CA THR A 77 0.74 17.55 -9.20
C THR A 77 1.10 16.75 -10.44
N GLU A 78 1.13 17.42 -11.59
CA GLU A 78 1.53 16.80 -12.85
C GLU A 78 3.02 16.43 -12.85
N ALA A 79 3.36 15.27 -13.40
CA ALA A 79 4.73 14.87 -13.72
C ALA A 79 4.83 14.53 -15.21
N LYS A 80 5.91 14.97 -15.86
CA LYS A 80 6.21 14.66 -17.27
C LYS A 80 7.67 14.25 -17.40
N GLY A 81 7.94 13.30 -18.28
CA GLY A 81 9.30 12.81 -18.53
C GLY A 81 9.31 11.57 -19.40
N ILE A 82 10.52 11.15 -19.80
CA ILE A 82 10.73 9.89 -20.51
C ILE A 82 10.42 8.73 -19.55
N VAL A 83 9.68 7.73 -20.01
CA VAL A 83 9.35 6.55 -19.21
C VAL A 83 10.48 5.52 -19.33
N ILE A 84 11.00 5.03 -18.20
CA ILE A 84 12.12 4.10 -18.17
C ILE A 84 11.81 2.92 -17.24
N ALA A 85 11.93 1.71 -17.79
CA ALA A 85 11.79 0.46 -17.05
C ALA A 85 13.15 -0.01 -16.49
N PRO A 86 13.16 -0.92 -15.50
CA PRO A 86 14.37 -1.58 -15.04
C PRO A 86 15.16 -2.22 -16.19
N ALA A 87 16.47 -1.98 -16.20
CA ALA A 87 17.37 -2.60 -17.16
C ALA A 87 17.67 -4.06 -16.78
N ALA A 88 18.05 -4.87 -17.77
CA ALA A 88 18.47 -6.24 -17.54
C ALA A 88 19.73 -6.28 -16.67
N VAL A 89 19.74 -7.18 -15.68
CA VAL A 89 20.92 -7.50 -14.86
C VAL A 89 21.27 -8.95 -15.13
N ASN A 90 22.51 -9.22 -15.56
CA ASN A 90 22.97 -10.58 -15.93
C ASN A 90 22.09 -11.27 -17.01
N GLY A 91 21.50 -10.49 -17.91
CA GLY A 91 20.64 -11.01 -18.99
C GLY A 91 19.16 -11.20 -18.61
N GLU A 92 18.79 -10.96 -17.35
CA GLU A 92 17.39 -11.06 -16.90
C GLU A 92 16.80 -9.69 -16.58
N VAL A 93 15.58 -9.42 -17.08
CA VAL A 93 14.85 -8.17 -16.81
C VAL A 93 13.92 -8.37 -15.62
N ASP A 94 14.20 -7.68 -14.52
CA ASP A 94 13.31 -7.61 -13.36
C ASP A 94 12.37 -6.40 -13.47
N LEU A 95 11.28 -6.55 -14.23
CA LEU A 95 10.25 -5.52 -14.37
C LEU A 95 9.59 -5.14 -13.03
N GLN A 96 9.68 -5.99 -12.01
CA GLN A 96 9.14 -5.66 -10.68
C GLN A 96 10.09 -4.74 -9.90
N GLY A 97 11.37 -4.66 -10.25
CA GLY A 97 12.36 -3.85 -9.54
C GLY A 97 12.64 -4.28 -8.11
N CYS A 98 12.48 -5.58 -7.84
CA CYS A 98 12.76 -6.17 -6.54
C CYS A 98 14.25 -6.51 -6.35
N CYS A 99 15.00 -6.69 -7.42
CA CYS A 99 16.45 -6.93 -7.41
C CYS A 99 17.18 -5.80 -6.64
N PRO A 100 18.09 -6.14 -5.69
CA PRO A 100 18.88 -5.14 -4.98
C PRO A 100 19.79 -4.32 -5.91
N HIS A 101 20.26 -4.93 -6.99
CA HIS A 101 21.17 -4.33 -7.96
C HIS A 101 20.44 -3.77 -9.18
N ILE A 102 19.17 -3.41 -9.03
CA ILE A 102 18.39 -2.79 -10.11
C ILE A 102 19.12 -1.59 -10.70
N ARG A 103 19.03 -1.43 -12.02
CA ARG A 103 19.55 -0.28 -12.74
C ARG A 103 18.48 0.31 -13.64
N PHE A 104 18.56 1.62 -13.84
CA PHE A 104 17.82 2.34 -14.87
C PHE A 104 18.83 2.99 -15.82
N VAL A 105 18.67 2.77 -17.12
CA VAL A 105 19.52 3.40 -18.14
C VAL A 105 18.88 4.72 -18.53
N VAL A 106 19.21 5.77 -17.78
CA VAL A 106 18.70 7.12 -18.02
C VAL A 106 19.56 7.81 -19.08
N PRO A 107 18.99 8.27 -20.22
CA PRO A 107 19.76 8.97 -21.24
C PRO A 107 20.47 10.22 -20.67
N PRO A 108 21.69 10.54 -21.13
CA PRO A 108 22.38 11.75 -20.71
C PRO A 108 21.54 13.00 -20.95
N LYS A 109 21.65 14.01 -20.07
CA LYS A 109 20.90 15.28 -20.12
C LYS A 109 19.40 15.16 -19.88
N THR A 110 18.90 13.99 -19.48
CA THR A 110 17.50 13.85 -19.06
C THR A 110 17.30 14.56 -17.72
N THR A 111 16.49 15.63 -17.71
CA THR A 111 16.17 16.40 -16.50
C THR A 111 14.99 15.81 -15.74
N HIS A 112 14.02 15.25 -16.46
CA HIS A 112 12.84 14.61 -15.88
C HIS A 112 12.54 13.27 -16.56
N TRP A 113 12.37 12.24 -15.75
CA TRP A 113 12.01 10.91 -16.21
C TRP A 113 11.10 10.22 -15.19
N VAL A 114 10.35 9.23 -15.67
CA VAL A 114 9.37 8.50 -14.89
C VAL A 114 9.78 7.03 -14.86
N ALA A 115 9.98 6.49 -13.67
CA ALA A 115 10.24 5.07 -13.51
C ALA A 115 8.94 4.28 -13.67
N ILE A 116 8.96 3.18 -14.42
CA ILE A 116 7.83 2.25 -14.52
C ILE A 116 8.21 0.87 -14.00
N MET A 117 7.43 0.33 -13.06
CA MET A 117 7.66 -0.98 -12.46
C MET A 117 6.36 -1.75 -12.29
N GLN A 118 6.43 -3.07 -12.40
CA GLN A 118 5.30 -3.95 -12.20
C GLN A 118 5.05 -4.18 -10.71
N ARG A 119 3.78 -4.28 -10.31
CA ARG A 119 3.39 -4.82 -9.00
C ARG A 119 3.89 -6.26 -8.86
N GLY A 120 4.35 -6.63 -7.67
CA GLY A 120 4.88 -7.96 -7.45
C GLY A 120 5.40 -8.19 -6.04
N LYS A 121 6.52 -8.92 -5.95
CA LYS A 121 7.02 -9.54 -4.70
C LYS A 121 7.51 -8.54 -3.64
N CYS A 122 8.09 -7.43 -4.08
CA CYS A 122 8.56 -6.36 -3.20
C CYS A 122 7.49 -5.29 -3.01
N THR A 123 7.61 -4.56 -1.91
CA THR A 123 6.67 -3.52 -1.49
C THR A 123 6.69 -2.31 -2.42
N PHE A 124 5.61 -1.53 -2.42
CA PHE A 124 5.57 -0.24 -3.13
C PHE A 124 6.65 0.72 -2.61
N LYS A 125 6.89 0.72 -1.29
CA LYS A 125 7.94 1.48 -0.63
C LYS A 125 9.32 1.21 -1.23
N GLU A 126 9.71 -0.06 -1.36
CA GLU A 126 11.03 -0.42 -1.91
C GLU A 126 11.19 0.05 -3.35
N LYS A 127 10.15 -0.11 -4.18
CA LYS A 127 10.15 0.37 -5.57
C LYS A 127 10.34 1.89 -5.63
N ILE A 128 9.55 2.63 -4.86
CA ILE A 128 9.59 4.10 -4.83
C ILE A 128 10.98 4.59 -4.39
N LEU A 129 11.53 4.03 -3.31
CA LEU A 129 12.85 4.41 -2.80
C LEU A 129 13.97 4.10 -3.80
N LYS A 130 13.91 2.95 -4.47
CA LYS A 130 14.88 2.61 -5.52
C LYS A 130 14.81 3.57 -6.69
N ALA A 131 13.62 3.88 -7.22
CA ALA A 131 13.49 4.85 -8.30
C ALA A 131 13.96 6.25 -7.89
N ALA A 132 13.62 6.68 -6.68
CA ALA A 132 14.07 7.96 -6.12
C ALA A 132 15.60 8.04 -6.00
N ALA A 133 16.27 6.95 -5.66
CA ALA A 133 17.74 6.89 -5.62
C ALA A 133 18.41 7.08 -6.99
N PHE A 134 17.67 6.92 -8.09
CA PHE A 134 18.12 7.24 -9.45
C PHE A 134 17.56 8.59 -9.96
N ASN A 135 17.03 9.44 -9.07
CA ASN A 135 16.45 10.74 -9.38
C ASN A 135 15.27 10.68 -10.35
N ALA A 136 14.40 9.67 -10.22
CA ALA A 136 13.13 9.66 -10.93
C ALA A 136 12.23 10.81 -10.44
N SER A 137 11.64 11.55 -11.37
CA SER A 137 10.66 12.61 -11.04
C SER A 137 9.32 12.04 -10.58
N ALA A 138 8.96 10.86 -11.10
CA ALA A 138 7.77 10.14 -10.72
C ALA A 138 7.93 8.63 -10.89
N VAL A 139 7.04 7.87 -10.26
CA VAL A 139 7.02 6.41 -10.30
C VAL A 139 5.62 5.92 -10.66
N ILE A 140 5.52 5.13 -11.73
CA ILE A 140 4.32 4.41 -12.13
C ILE A 140 4.47 2.96 -11.72
N ILE A 141 3.54 2.47 -10.90
CA ILE A 141 3.46 1.06 -10.54
C ILE A 141 2.21 0.47 -11.18
N TYR A 142 2.39 -0.43 -12.14
CA TYR A 142 1.25 -1.02 -12.86
C TYR A 142 0.90 -2.42 -12.34
N ASN A 143 -0.38 -2.74 -12.31
CA ASN A 143 -0.85 -4.08 -11.96
C ASN A 143 -0.47 -5.08 -13.07
N ASN A 144 -0.04 -6.28 -12.66
CA ASN A 144 0.22 -7.40 -13.57
C ASN A 144 -1.08 -8.03 -14.11
N SER A 145 -2.21 -7.76 -13.46
CA SER A 145 -3.51 -8.31 -13.83
C SER A 145 -4.54 -7.19 -13.91
N THR A 146 -5.25 -7.11 -15.04
CA THR A 146 -6.36 -6.16 -15.23
C THR A 146 -7.58 -6.47 -14.37
N LYS A 147 -7.61 -7.64 -13.72
CA LYS A 147 -8.67 -8.03 -12.77
C LYS A 147 -8.45 -7.51 -11.35
N GLU A 148 -7.26 -6.98 -11.05
CA GLU A 148 -6.98 -6.39 -9.75
C GLU A 148 -7.34 -4.92 -9.74
N ASP A 149 -8.00 -4.45 -8.69
CA ASP A 149 -8.29 -3.02 -8.53
C ASP A 149 -7.02 -2.22 -8.25
N THR A 150 -7.02 -0.96 -8.68
CA THR A 150 -5.99 0.00 -8.28
C THR A 150 -6.14 0.33 -6.80
N VAL A 151 -5.03 0.23 -6.06
CA VAL A 151 -5.02 0.52 -4.62
C VAL A 151 -4.26 1.81 -4.34
N THR A 152 -4.67 2.52 -3.30
CA THR A 152 -3.93 3.70 -2.83
C THR A 152 -2.62 3.22 -2.19
N MET A 153 -1.49 3.53 -2.82
CA MET A 153 -0.19 3.17 -2.29
C MET A 153 0.14 4.03 -1.07
N ALA A 154 0.40 3.39 0.07
CA ALA A 154 0.94 4.04 1.25
C ALA A 154 2.46 3.83 1.32
N HIS A 155 3.17 4.88 1.73
CA HIS A 155 4.60 4.84 1.97
C HIS A 155 4.93 5.74 3.16
N GLU A 156 5.70 5.21 4.11
CA GLU A 156 6.35 5.95 5.18
C GLU A 156 7.86 6.00 4.89
N GLY A 157 8.44 7.20 4.73
CA GLY A 157 9.87 7.37 4.42
C GLY A 157 10.26 8.76 3.89
N GLU A 158 11.56 9.01 3.70
CA GLU A 158 12.15 10.32 3.37
C GLU A 158 11.66 10.96 2.07
N CYS A 159 11.04 10.21 1.16
CA CYS A 159 10.40 10.82 -0.02
C CYS A 159 8.98 11.36 0.24
N HIS A 160 8.69 11.77 1.47
CA HIS A 160 7.46 12.47 1.78
C HIS A 160 7.45 13.83 1.08
N ASN A 161 6.43 14.06 0.24
CA ASN A 161 6.12 15.31 -0.46
C ASN A 161 6.97 15.70 -1.68
N GLN A 162 7.91 14.87 -2.16
CA GLN A 162 8.64 15.15 -3.41
C GLN A 162 8.43 14.08 -4.49
N CYS A 163 8.30 12.80 -4.12
CA CYS A 163 8.07 11.75 -5.10
C CYS A 163 6.60 11.69 -5.50
N ILE A 164 6.31 11.87 -6.80
CA ILE A 164 4.99 11.58 -7.36
C ILE A 164 4.91 10.08 -7.65
N PHE A 165 3.93 9.38 -7.09
CA PHE A 165 3.74 7.95 -7.36
C PHE A 165 2.28 7.61 -7.62
N ILE A 166 2.06 6.88 -8.73
CA ILE A 166 0.74 6.54 -9.26
C ILE A 166 0.66 5.03 -9.51
N MET A 167 -0.45 4.44 -9.09
CA MET A 167 -0.81 3.05 -9.41
C MET A 167 -1.85 3.01 -10.52
N THR A 168 -1.71 2.13 -11.51
CA THR A 168 -2.65 1.98 -12.65
C THR A 168 -2.77 0.52 -13.07
N ASN A 169 -3.87 0.10 -13.71
CA ASN A 169 -3.98 -1.23 -14.32
C ASN A 169 -3.42 -1.27 -15.75
N ALA A 170 -2.54 -0.34 -16.08
CA ALA A 170 -2.02 -0.21 -17.42
C ALA A 170 -1.25 -1.46 -17.88
N THR A 171 -1.85 -2.18 -18.82
CA THR A 171 -1.12 -2.98 -19.79
C THR A 171 -0.51 -2.03 -20.80
N PHE A 172 0.71 -1.57 -20.54
CA PHE A 172 1.50 -0.91 -21.58
C PHE A 172 2.14 -2.01 -22.43
N SER A 173 1.42 -2.45 -23.47
CA SER A 173 2.03 -3.26 -24.52
C SER A 173 2.91 -2.32 -25.35
N PHE A 174 4.19 -2.24 -25.00
CA PHE A 174 5.22 -1.61 -25.82
C PHE A 174 5.72 -2.62 -26.87
#